data_AF-M1ELL1-F1
#
_entry.id   AF-M1ELL1-F1
#
_cell.length_a   1.000
_cell.length_b   1.000
_cell.length_c   1.000
_cell.angle_alpha   90.00
_cell.angle_beta   90.00
_cell.angle_gamma   90.00
#
_symmetry.space_group_name_H-M   'P 1'
#
loop_
_entity.id
_entity.type
_entity.pdbx_description
1 polymer ?
#
loop_
_entity_poly.entity_id
_entity_poly.type
_entity_poly.pdbx_seq_one_letter_code
_entity_poly.pdbx_strand_id
1 'polypeptide(L)'
;WDLPLTVVAYADLFEGWTMDAVARSMAGTGRSRACCTFCGVLRRRALEEGARLVGATHIVTGHNADDMAETVLMNFLRGDAGRLARGGGLGSRGEGGALPRCRPLQLASQKEVVLYAHFRRLDYFSEECV
;
A
#
# COMPACT_ATOMS: atom_id res chain seq x y z
N TRP A 1 11.34 18.63 7.33
CA TRP A 1 12.17 17.81 6.43
C TRP A 1 12.25 18.37 5.01
N ASP A 2 11.40 19.34 4.62
CA ASP A 2 11.47 20.07 3.34
C ASP A 2 11.63 19.16 2.10
N LEU A 3 10.96 18.01 2.14
CA LEU A 3 10.95 17.07 1.03
C LEU A 3 9.85 17.46 0.05
N PRO A 4 10.09 17.40 -1.28
CA PRO A 4 9.05 17.61 -2.27
C PRO A 4 7.87 16.66 -2.05
N LEU A 5 6.64 17.20 -2.09
CA LEU A 5 5.41 16.44 -1.97
C LEU A 5 4.57 16.60 -3.24
N THR A 6 4.26 15.48 -3.88
CA THR A 6 3.32 15.42 -5.00
C THR A 6 2.07 14.68 -4.55
N VAL A 7 0.92 15.35 -4.65
CA VAL A 7 -0.39 14.78 -4.31
C VAL A 7 -1.08 14.35 -5.58
N VAL A 8 -1.54 13.09 -5.61
CA VAL A 8 -2.28 12.53 -6.73
C VAL A 8 -3.66 12.10 -6.24
N ALA A 9 -4.69 12.85 -6.63
CA ALA A 9 -6.05 12.58 -6.19
C ALA A 9 -6.73 11.52 -7.07
N TYR A 10 -7.54 10.66 -6.45
CA TYR A 10 -8.30 9.64 -7.20
C TYR A 10 -9.29 10.26 -8.18
N ALA A 11 -9.92 11.38 -7.80
CA ALA A 11 -10.86 12.08 -8.66
C ALA A 11 -10.21 12.49 -10.00
N ASP A 12 -8.94 12.92 -9.97
CA ASP A 12 -8.22 13.35 -11.16
C ASP A 12 -7.81 12.15 -12.03
N LEU A 13 -7.40 11.05 -11.41
CA LEU A 13 -6.95 9.85 -12.12
C LEU A 13 -8.06 8.98 -12.70
N PHE A 14 -9.25 9.04 -12.09
CA PHE A 14 -10.32 8.09 -12.33
C PHE A 14 -11.64 8.81 -12.64
N GLU A 15 -11.61 9.85 -13.46
CA GLU A 15 -12.82 10.50 -14.01
C GLU A 15 -13.85 10.91 -12.93
N GLY A 16 -13.37 11.50 -11.84
CA GLY A 16 -14.19 11.97 -10.71
C GLY A 16 -14.50 10.92 -9.65
N TRP A 17 -14.05 9.67 -9.81
CA TRP A 17 -14.26 8.64 -8.80
C TRP A 17 -13.40 8.85 -7.55
N THR A 18 -14.05 8.79 -6.39
CA THR A 18 -13.41 8.76 -5.07
C THR A 18 -13.69 7.43 -4.37
N MET A 19 -12.92 7.12 -3.31
CA MET A 19 -13.23 5.94 -2.49
C MET A 19 -14.60 6.01 -1.84
N ASP A 20 -15.07 7.21 -1.47
CA ASP A 20 -16.43 7.37 -0.93
C ASP A 20 -17.50 7.12 -1.99
N ALA A 21 -17.25 7.51 -3.25
CA ALA A 21 -18.14 7.20 -4.36
C ALA A 21 -18.21 5.69 -4.62
N VAL A 22 -17.08 4.99 -4.53
CA VAL A 22 -17.02 3.52 -4.61
C VAL A 22 -17.75 2.89 -3.42
N ALA A 23 -17.55 3.38 -2.20
CA ALA A 23 -18.24 2.84 -1.02
C ALA A 23 -19.76 3.01 -1.13
N ARG A 24 -20.24 4.18 -1.57
CA ARG A 24 -21.67 4.44 -1.80
C ARG A 24 -22.27 3.57 -2.90
N SER A 25 -21.55 3.36 -4.01
CA SER A 25 -22.05 2.50 -5.10
C SER A 25 -22.14 1.03 -4.69
N MET A 26 -21.43 0.64 -3.64
CA MET A 26 -21.44 -0.71 -3.07
C MET A 26 -22.34 -0.85 -1.83
N ALA A 27 -22.89 0.24 -1.30
CA ALA A 27 -23.76 0.24 -0.14
C ALA A 27 -24.99 -0.65 -0.38
N GLY A 28 -25.37 -1.46 0.62
CA GLY A 28 -26.51 -2.38 0.54
C GLY A 28 -26.22 -3.74 -0.13
N THR A 29 -25.04 -3.95 -0.73
CA THR A 29 -24.69 -5.23 -1.37
C THR A 29 -24.14 -6.29 -0.40
N GLY A 30 -23.94 -5.96 0.88
CA GLY A 30 -23.30 -6.83 1.88
C GLY A 30 -21.80 -7.03 1.64
N ARG A 31 -21.18 -6.30 0.71
CA ARG A 31 -19.78 -6.47 0.27
C ARG A 31 -18.86 -5.33 0.74
N SER A 32 -18.99 -4.85 1.98
CA SER A 32 -18.11 -3.80 2.53
C SER A 32 -16.61 -4.12 2.33
N ARG A 33 -16.23 -5.39 2.54
CA ARG A 33 -14.86 -5.90 2.27
C ARG A 33 -14.37 -5.74 0.82
N ALA A 34 -15.28 -5.61 -0.15
CA ALA A 34 -14.88 -5.41 -1.53
C ALA A 34 -14.45 -3.96 -1.82
N CYS A 35 -14.80 -2.99 -0.97
CA CYS A 35 -14.26 -1.62 -1.05
C CYS A 35 -12.72 -1.64 -0.94
N CYS A 36 -12.17 -2.42 0.01
CA CYS A 36 -10.72 -2.59 0.18
C CYS A 36 -10.06 -3.24 -1.05
N THR A 37 -10.76 -4.13 -1.74
CA THR A 37 -10.26 -4.72 -3.00
C THR A 37 -10.07 -3.65 -4.07
N PHE A 38 -11.05 -2.75 -4.26
CA PHE A 38 -10.93 -1.62 -5.17
C PHE A 38 -9.85 -0.64 -4.72
N CYS A 39 -9.87 -0.23 -3.44
CA CYS A 39 -8.89 0.68 -2.87
C CYS A 39 -7.46 0.21 -3.13
N GLY A 40 -7.17 -1.08 -2.89
CA GLY A 40 -5.84 -1.64 -3.12
C GLY A 40 -5.38 -1.58 -4.58
N VAL A 41 -6.29 -1.80 -5.55
CA VAL A 41 -5.98 -1.69 -6.98
C VAL A 41 -5.75 -0.23 -7.38
N LEU A 42 -6.66 0.66 -7.00
CA LEU A 42 -6.58 2.09 -7.31
C LEU A 42 -5.34 2.73 -6.69
N ARG A 43 -5.02 2.40 -5.43
CA ARG A 43 -3.84 2.91 -4.72
C ARG A 43 -2.55 2.52 -5.41
N ARG A 44 -2.44 1.27 -5.87
CA ARG A 44 -1.24 0.80 -6.59
C ARG A 44 -1.09 1.55 -7.91
N ARG A 45 -2.16 1.74 -8.68
CA ARG A 45 -2.13 2.51 -9.94
C ARG A 45 -1.79 3.98 -9.70
N ALA A 46 -2.35 4.59 -8.66
CA ALA A 46 -2.04 5.98 -8.30
C ALA A 46 -0.56 6.16 -7.91
N LEU A 47 0.03 5.19 -7.19
CA LEU A 47 1.46 5.21 -6.87
C LEU A 47 2.35 5.10 -8.12
N GLU A 48 1.99 4.24 -9.09
CA GLU A 48 2.73 4.14 -10.35
C GLU A 48 2.65 5.45 -11.15
N GLU A 49 1.46 6.04 -11.25
CA GLU A 49 1.30 7.30 -11.99
C GLU A 49 2.01 8.47 -11.30
N GLY A 50 1.89 8.57 -9.97
CA GLY A 50 2.64 9.55 -9.18
C GLY A 50 4.15 9.41 -9.34
N ALA A 51 4.66 8.17 -9.34
CA ALA A 51 6.07 7.90 -9.59
C ALA A 51 6.50 8.32 -11.00
N ARG A 52 5.67 8.09 -12.02
CA ARG A 52 5.91 8.55 -13.40
C ARG A 52 5.95 10.07 -13.50
N LEU A 53 5.03 10.77 -12.84
CA LEU A 53 4.96 12.24 -12.84
C LEU A 53 6.21 12.91 -12.28
N VAL A 54 6.80 12.31 -11.25
CA VAL A 54 8.02 12.85 -10.61
C VAL A 54 9.32 12.26 -11.18
N GLY A 55 9.24 11.39 -12.20
CA GLY A 55 10.40 10.75 -12.81
C GLY A 55 11.13 9.75 -11.89
N ALA A 56 10.41 9.12 -10.95
CA ALA A 56 11.00 8.14 -10.03
C ALA A 56 11.36 6.83 -10.74
N THR A 57 12.41 6.16 -10.25
CA THR A 57 12.84 4.85 -10.75
C THR A 57 12.40 3.68 -9.87
N HIS A 58 11.96 3.97 -8.63
CA HIS A 58 11.59 2.98 -7.64
C HIS A 58 10.44 3.49 -6.77
N ILE A 59 9.56 2.59 -6.36
CA ILE A 59 8.51 2.89 -5.38
C ILE A 59 8.87 2.23 -4.06
N VAL A 60 8.98 3.03 -3.01
CA VAL A 60 9.33 2.57 -1.66
C VAL A 60 8.10 2.63 -0.77
N THR A 61 7.77 1.53 -0.09
CA THR A 61 6.59 1.46 0.78
C THR A 61 6.96 1.09 2.21
N GLY A 62 6.18 1.56 3.18
CA GLY A 62 6.43 1.40 4.61
C GLY A 62 6.04 0.05 5.22
N HIS A 63 5.92 -1.02 4.42
CA HIS A 63 5.59 -2.34 4.96
C HIS A 63 6.70 -2.81 5.91
N ASN A 64 6.30 -3.21 7.12
CA ASN A 64 7.15 -3.61 8.22
C ASN A 64 7.19 -5.15 8.39
N ALA A 65 7.93 -5.65 9.38
CA ALA A 65 8.07 -7.10 9.62
C ALA A 65 6.74 -7.79 10.00
N ASP A 66 5.88 -7.12 10.75
CA ASP A 66 4.55 -7.62 11.13
C ASP A 66 3.65 -7.77 9.89
N ASP A 67 3.66 -6.79 8.97
CA ASP A 67 2.92 -6.86 7.70
C ASP A 67 3.37 -8.06 6.83
N MET A 68 4.68 -8.32 6.83
CA MET A 68 5.26 -9.46 6.11
C MET A 68 4.84 -10.79 6.75
N ALA A 69 4.90 -10.88 8.08
CA ALA A 69 4.48 -12.05 8.84
C ALA A 69 2.99 -12.35 8.63
N GLU A 70 2.13 -11.33 8.69
CA GLU A 70 0.69 -11.45 8.42
C GLU A 70 0.44 -11.98 7.00
N THR A 71 1.15 -11.42 6.01
CA THR A 71 1.04 -11.86 4.61
C THR A 71 1.42 -13.33 4.46
N VAL A 72 2.51 -13.77 5.09
CA VAL A 72 2.95 -15.18 5.05
C VAL A 72 1.90 -16.07 5.72
N LEU A 73 1.47 -15.72 6.94
CA LEU A 73 0.51 -16.50 7.71
C LEU A 73 -0.84 -16.63 6.97
N MET A 74 -1.36 -15.53 6.44
CA MET A 74 -2.61 -15.52 5.69
C MET A 74 -2.55 -16.40 4.44
N ASN A 75 -1.46 -16.32 3.67
CA ASN A 75 -1.33 -17.14 2.46
C ASN A 75 -1.10 -18.61 2.78
N PHE A 76 -0.39 -18.91 3.87
CA PHE A 76 -0.24 -20.26 4.39
C PHE A 76 -1.58 -20.88 4.80
N LEU A 77 -2.38 -20.18 5.60
CA LEU A 77 -3.70 -20.65 6.04
C LEU A 77 -4.70 -20.81 4.88
N ARG A 78 -4.54 -20.04 3.79
CA ARG A 78 -5.34 -20.18 2.56
C ARG A 78 -4.84 -21.28 1.63
N GLY A 79 -3.68 -21.89 1.91
CA GLY A 79 -3.05 -22.86 1.02
C GLY A 79 -2.57 -22.26 -0.32
N ASP A 80 -2.37 -20.95 -0.40
CA ASP A 80 -1.95 -20.28 -1.64
C ASP A 80 -0.42 -20.35 -1.82
N ALA A 81 0.06 -21.53 -2.24
CA ALA A 81 1.47 -21.81 -2.48
C ALA A 81 2.09 -20.84 -3.51
N GLY A 82 1.31 -20.39 -4.50
CA GLY A 82 1.77 -19.44 -5.51
C GLY A 82 2.09 -18.07 -4.92
N ARG A 83 1.25 -17.56 -4.00
CA ARG A 83 1.55 -16.30 -3.28
C ARG A 83 2.68 -16.44 -2.29
N LEU A 84 2.80 -17.58 -1.61
CA LEU A 84 3.92 -17.84 -0.70
C LEU A 84 5.27 -17.77 -1.44
N ALA A 85 5.37 -18.38 -2.61
CA ALA A 85 6.59 -18.34 -3.43
C ALA A 85 7.00 -16.92 -3.85
N ARG A 86 6.04 -15.98 -3.96
CA ARG A 86 6.29 -14.58 -4.33
C ARG A 86 6.48 -13.64 -3.13
N GLY A 87 6.20 -14.11 -1.91
CA GLY A 87 6.10 -13.27 -0.70
C GLY A 87 7.43 -12.88 -0.05
N GLY A 88 8.50 -13.65 -0.26
CA GLY A 88 9.75 -13.53 0.50
C GLY A 88 10.80 -12.54 -0.02
N GLY A 89 10.52 -11.81 -1.11
CA GLY A 89 11.50 -10.90 -1.72
C GLY A 89 11.49 -9.50 -1.08
N LEU A 90 12.69 -8.89 -0.99
CA LEU A 90 12.91 -7.50 -0.54
C LEU A 90 12.12 -6.44 -1.35
N GLY A 91 11.56 -6.87 -2.48
CA GLY A 91 10.89 -6.06 -3.46
C GLY A 91 10.41 -6.89 -4.65
N SER A 92 9.76 -6.23 -5.61
CA SER A 92 9.53 -6.77 -6.95
C SER A 92 10.41 -6.01 -7.93
N ARG A 93 11.01 -6.71 -8.90
CA ARG A 93 11.87 -6.11 -9.93
C ARG A 93 11.10 -5.24 -10.94
N GLY A 94 9.76 -5.21 -10.85
CA GLY A 94 8.91 -4.60 -11.86
C GLY A 94 8.82 -5.51 -13.08
N GLU A 95 7.60 -5.84 -13.51
CA GLU A 95 7.35 -6.62 -14.72
C GLU A 95 6.39 -5.83 -15.63
N GLY A 96 6.52 -5.98 -16.95
CA GLY A 96 5.59 -5.38 -17.91
C GLY A 96 5.54 -3.85 -17.89
N GLY A 97 6.65 -3.18 -17.57
CA GLY A 97 6.73 -1.71 -17.49
C GLY A 97 6.32 -1.12 -16.14
N ALA A 98 5.96 -1.94 -15.15
CA ALA A 98 5.75 -1.49 -13.77
C ALA A 98 7.09 -1.13 -13.10
N LEU A 99 7.08 -0.12 -12.24
CA LEU A 99 8.29 0.27 -11.51
C LEU A 99 8.67 -0.77 -10.46
N PRO A 100 9.98 -0.99 -10.22
CA PRO A 100 10.45 -1.78 -9.11
C PRO A 100 9.91 -1.26 -7.76
N ARG A 101 9.59 -2.17 -6.85
CA ARG A 101 9.04 -1.85 -5.53
C ARG A 101 9.96 -2.35 -4.43
N CYS A 102 10.21 -1.54 -3.39
CA CYS A 102 11.08 -1.90 -2.27
C CYS A 102 10.37 -1.71 -0.92
N ARG A 103 10.76 -2.50 0.08
CA ARG A 103 10.22 -2.46 1.46
C ARG A 103 11.36 -2.38 2.50
N PRO A 104 11.98 -1.21 2.72
CA PRO A 104 13.15 -1.09 3.59
C PRO A 104 12.88 -1.49 5.05
N LEU A 105 11.64 -1.36 5.52
CA LEU A 105 11.25 -1.63 6.90
C LEU A 105 10.85 -3.09 7.16
N GLN A 106 10.92 -3.98 6.18
CA GLN A 106 10.43 -5.35 6.29
C GLN A 106 11.11 -6.22 7.36
N LEU A 107 12.22 -5.74 7.92
CA LEU A 107 12.97 -6.39 9.00
C LEU A 107 12.82 -5.68 10.35
N ALA A 108 12.09 -4.57 10.39
CA ALA A 108 11.77 -3.83 11.61
C ALA A 108 10.32 -4.10 11.99
N SER A 109 10.07 -4.39 13.26
CA SER A 109 8.72 -4.56 13.79
C SER A 109 7.94 -3.24 13.79
N GLN A 110 6.61 -3.34 13.75
CA GLN A 110 5.73 -2.19 13.88
C GLN A 110 6.00 -1.42 15.19
N LYS A 111 6.32 -2.13 16.28
CA LYS A 111 6.69 -1.50 17.56
C LYS A 111 7.94 -0.63 17.44
N GLU A 112 8.97 -1.10 16.75
CA GLU A 112 10.19 -0.32 16.52
C GLU A 112 9.94 0.90 15.64
N VAL A 113 9.14 0.75 14.58
CA VAL A 113 8.77 1.86 13.68
C VAL A 113 7.98 2.93 14.44
N VAL A 114 6.99 2.54 15.25
CA VAL A 114 6.19 3.45 16.08
C VAL A 114 7.05 4.12 17.15
N LEU A 115 7.93 3.37 17.82
CA LEU A 115 8.86 3.92 18.81
C LEU A 115 9.80 4.96 18.19
N TYR A 116 10.31 4.68 16.98
CA TYR A 116 11.13 5.62 16.23
C TYR A 116 10.34 6.89 15.87
N ALA A 117 9.11 6.76 15.37
CA ALA A 117 8.25 7.90 15.07
C ALA A 117 7.97 8.76 16.31
N HIS A 118 7.71 8.13 17.46
CA HIS A 118 7.51 8.82 18.73
C HIS A 118 8.76 9.61 19.17
N PHE A 119 9.94 8.97 19.19
CA PHE A 119 11.19 9.62 19.59
C PHE A 119 11.58 10.78 18.65
N ARG A 120 11.33 10.60 17.35
CA ARG A 120 11.58 11.62 16.33
C ARG A 120 10.49 12.67 16.23
N ARG A 121 9.40 12.55 17.01
CA ARG A 121 8.22 13.43 17.00
C ARG A 121 7.67 13.61 15.58
N LEU A 122 7.51 12.49 14.87
CA LEU A 122 6.89 12.49 13.54
C LEU A 122 5.37 12.46 13.70
N ASP A 123 4.69 13.34 12.97
CA ASP A 123 3.23 13.29 12.86
C ASP A 123 2.82 12.14 11.95
N TYR A 124 1.87 11.32 12.42
CA TYR A 124 1.30 10.22 11.63
C TYR A 124 -0.16 9.98 12.02
N PHE A 125 -0.94 9.41 11.10
CA PHE A 125 -2.31 8.99 11.35
C PHE A 125 -2.31 7.55 11.90
N SER A 126 -2.97 7.35 13.05
CA SER A 126 -3.08 6.05 13.72
C SER A 126 -4.45 5.38 13.57
N GLU A 127 -5.40 6.04 12.91
CA GLU A 127 -6.75 5.51 12.73
C GLU A 127 -6.79 4.50 11.58
N GLU A 128 -7.50 3.40 11.80
CA GLU A 128 -7.77 2.40 10.78
C GLU A 128 -8.97 2.81 9.90
N CYS A 129 -8.99 2.33 8.67
CA CYS A 129 -10.13 2.53 7.76
C CYS A 129 -11.33 1.69 8.21
N VAL A 130 -12.55 2.28 8.16
CA VAL A 130 -13.82 1.66 8.57
C VAL A 130 -14.57 0.97 7.45
#